data_AF-A0A6N2DVV8-F1
#
_entry.id   AF-A0A6N2DVV8-F1
#
_cell.length_a   1.000
_cell.length_b   1.000
_cell.length_c   1.000
_cell.angle_alpha   90.00
_cell.angle_beta   90.00
_cell.angle_gamma   90.00
#
_symmetry.space_group_name_H-M   'P 1'
#
loop_
_entity.id
_entity.type
_entity.pdbx_description
1 polymer ?
#
loop_
_entity_poly.entity_id
_entity_poly.type
_entity_poly.pdbx_seq_one_letter_code
_entity_poly.pdbx_strand_id
1 'polypeptide(L)'
;MRMTGSWHLYRTGERWRRPYRQLRASIETDQWVAVCFNAPVVETYREPDRRRHPGMGRLGPDLCDVHADLGQVVNLLLSYPDPDARLRDVLLDQRAMCGVGNVYRCEVLWATELSPWAHVGDLSHRDAVLVVNTAARQLRANLHHARRVTVDDVPGGLAVYGRNGQGCPRCHDTIEVRRVGEHARLLYWCPGCQVRLDPRLADDTREMDPHPAASKYLADLPWRRADAG
;
A
#
# COMPACT_ATOMS: atom_id res chain seq x y z
N MET A 1 3.27 -1.83 16.69
CA MET A 1 4.75 -1.97 16.54
C MET A 1 5.42 -0.98 15.58
N ARG A 2 4.72 -0.26 14.68
CA ARG A 2 5.35 0.64 13.67
C ARG A 2 6.55 -0.03 12.96
N MET A 3 7.56 0.71 12.51
CA MET A 3 8.57 0.21 11.54
C MET A 3 9.86 -0.38 12.17
N THR A 4 10.16 -0.09 13.44
CA THR A 4 11.45 -0.49 14.07
C THR A 4 11.31 -1.45 15.24
N GLY A 5 10.07 -1.68 15.70
CA GLY A 5 9.80 -2.53 16.85
C GLY A 5 9.89 -4.01 16.49
N SER A 6 10.50 -4.82 17.35
CA SER A 6 10.49 -6.29 17.23
C SER A 6 10.26 -6.96 18.59
N TRP A 7 9.54 -8.07 18.59
CA TRP A 7 9.46 -8.97 19.73
C TRP A 7 10.43 -10.13 19.53
N HIS A 8 11.16 -10.45 20.58
CA HIS A 8 12.09 -11.57 20.64
C HIS A 8 11.68 -12.45 21.82
N LEU A 9 11.80 -13.77 21.65
CA LEU A 9 11.59 -14.75 22.72
C LEU A 9 12.94 -15.29 23.20
N TYR A 10 13.10 -15.38 24.51
CA TYR A 10 14.26 -15.91 25.21
C TYR A 10 13.81 -16.84 26.35
N ARG A 11 14.65 -17.79 26.74
CA ARG A 11 14.46 -18.52 28.01
C ARG A 11 14.82 -17.63 29.19
N THR A 12 14.19 -17.86 30.34
CA THR A 12 14.54 -17.15 31.59
C THR A 12 16.03 -17.39 31.91
N GLY A 13 16.77 -16.30 32.13
CA GLY A 13 18.23 -16.33 32.33
C GLY A 13 19.08 -16.35 31.05
N GLU A 14 18.49 -16.49 29.86
CA GLU A 14 19.22 -16.45 28.59
C GLU A 14 19.69 -15.03 28.26
N ARG A 15 20.93 -14.91 27.78
CA ARG A 15 21.49 -13.62 27.36
C ARG A 15 20.80 -13.09 26.11
N TRP A 16 20.29 -11.87 26.19
CA TRP A 16 19.60 -11.26 25.05
C TRP A 16 20.55 -10.89 23.91
N ARG A 17 20.07 -11.11 22.68
CA ARG A 17 20.78 -10.78 21.43
C ARG A 17 20.87 -9.28 21.16
N ARG A 18 20.05 -8.46 21.83
CA ARG A 18 20.00 -7.00 21.68
C ARG A 18 20.29 -6.32 23.00
N PRO A 19 20.91 -5.11 22.97
CA PRO A 19 21.30 -4.42 24.19
C PRO A 19 20.09 -3.86 24.94
N TYR A 20 20.19 -3.83 26.28
CA TYR A 20 19.12 -3.39 27.18
C TYR A 20 18.58 -1.98 26.87
N ARG A 21 19.41 -1.05 26.38
CA ARG A 21 18.98 0.31 25.97
C ARG A 21 17.89 0.32 24.89
N GLN A 22 17.75 -0.77 24.12
CA GLN A 22 16.73 -0.92 23.10
C GLN A 22 15.42 -1.50 23.66
N LEU A 23 15.42 -2.01 24.90
CA LEU A 23 14.24 -2.52 25.58
C LEU A 23 13.17 -1.43 25.67
N ARG A 24 11.92 -1.83 25.43
CA ARG A 24 10.74 -0.96 25.60
C ARG A 24 9.66 -1.59 26.47
N ALA A 25 9.52 -2.90 26.40
CA ALA A 25 8.65 -3.69 27.28
C ALA A 25 9.15 -5.13 27.35
N SER A 26 8.87 -5.83 28.44
CA SER A 26 9.08 -7.27 28.54
C SER A 26 7.90 -7.92 29.26
N ILE A 27 7.57 -9.13 28.84
CA ILE A 27 6.59 -10.00 29.49
C ILE A 27 7.33 -11.27 29.88
N GLU A 28 7.34 -11.56 31.18
CA GLU A 28 8.10 -12.68 31.75
C GLU A 28 7.13 -13.68 32.38
N THR A 29 7.48 -14.96 32.20
CA THR A 29 6.89 -16.13 32.84
C THR A 29 8.03 -16.94 33.44
N ASP A 30 7.71 -17.97 34.22
CA ASP A 30 8.72 -18.82 34.85
C ASP A 30 9.73 -19.43 33.87
N GLN A 31 9.35 -19.61 32.59
CA GLN A 31 10.20 -20.27 31.58
C GLN A 31 10.61 -19.37 30.39
N TRP A 32 9.89 -18.28 30.14
CA TRP A 32 10.05 -17.47 28.93
C TRP A 32 10.01 -15.98 29.24
N VAL A 33 10.84 -15.24 28.50
CA VAL A 33 10.83 -13.78 28.45
C VAL A 33 10.57 -13.34 27.01
N ALA A 34 9.44 -12.70 26.78
CA ALA A 34 9.16 -11.96 25.55
C ALA A 34 9.66 -10.53 25.71
N VAL A 35 10.58 -10.10 24.85
CA VAL A 35 11.24 -8.80 24.94
C VAL A 35 10.92 -7.96 23.70
N CYS A 36 10.34 -6.77 23.92
CA CYS A 36 10.05 -5.79 22.89
C CYS A 36 11.19 -4.79 22.75
N PHE A 37 11.86 -4.79 21.61
CA PHE A 37 12.94 -3.85 21.29
C PHE A 37 12.46 -2.75 20.35
N ASN A 38 12.92 -1.52 20.55
CA ASN A 38 12.78 -0.37 19.63
C ASN A 38 11.33 -0.02 19.21
N ALA A 39 10.33 -0.44 19.99
CA ALA A 39 8.97 0.05 19.83
C ALA A 39 8.95 1.57 20.06
N PRO A 40 8.51 2.38 19.07
CA PRO A 40 8.54 3.83 19.18
C PRO A 40 7.48 4.38 20.14
N VAL A 41 6.44 3.59 20.43
CA VAL A 41 5.38 3.92 21.39
C VAL A 41 5.07 2.63 22.15
N VAL A 42 5.09 2.72 23.48
CA VAL A 42 4.59 1.70 24.40
C VAL A 42 3.65 2.42 25.36
N GLU A 43 2.43 1.92 25.45
CA GLU A 43 1.40 2.44 26.36
C GLU A 43 0.93 1.28 27.22
N THR A 44 0.75 1.53 28.52
CA THR A 44 0.21 0.57 29.48
C THR A 44 -1.05 1.14 30.11
N TYR A 45 -2.06 0.29 30.26
CA TYR A 45 -3.35 0.67 30.82
C TYR A 45 -3.66 -0.27 31.98
N ARG A 46 -4.23 0.26 33.07
CA ARG A 46 -4.68 -0.57 34.21
C ARG A 46 -5.81 -1.51 33.82
N GLU A 47 -6.70 -1.05 32.95
CA GLU A 47 -7.83 -1.81 32.44
C GLU A 47 -7.77 -1.82 30.90
N PRO A 48 -8.13 -2.94 30.24
CA PRO A 48 -8.21 -3.00 28.80
C PRO A 48 -9.32 -2.08 28.26
N ASP A 49 -8.97 -0.84 27.88
CA ASP A 49 -9.87 0.08 27.20
C ASP A 49 -9.42 0.29 25.75
N ARG A 50 -10.10 -0.41 24.84
CA ARG A 50 -9.82 -0.33 23.41
C ARG A 50 -10.13 1.04 22.82
N ARG A 51 -10.87 1.94 23.49
CA ARG A 51 -11.24 3.24 22.91
C ARG A 51 -10.20 4.33 23.12
N ARG A 52 -9.19 4.11 23.97
CA ARG A 52 -8.22 5.15 24.39
C ARG A 52 -7.05 5.37 23.44
N HIS A 53 -6.62 4.36 22.71
CA HIS A 53 -5.53 4.53 21.76
C HIS A 53 -6.06 5.20 20.47
N PRO A 54 -5.46 6.30 19.96
CA PRO A 54 -5.93 7.01 18.75
C PRO A 54 -6.06 6.12 17.48
N GLY A 55 -5.31 5.01 17.46
CA GLY A 55 -5.37 3.94 16.45
C GLY A 55 -6.26 2.73 16.79
N MET A 56 -6.95 2.73 17.93
CA MET A 56 -7.94 1.71 18.32
C MET A 56 -9.36 2.29 18.29
N GLY A 57 -9.75 2.91 17.17
CA GLY A 57 -11.14 2.80 16.76
C GLY A 57 -11.53 1.31 16.57
N ARG A 58 -12.80 1.01 16.31
CA ARG A 58 -13.17 -0.35 15.89
C ARG A 58 -12.34 -0.69 14.63
N LEU A 59 -11.43 -1.65 14.75
CA LEU A 59 -10.67 -2.15 13.59
C LEU A 59 -11.66 -2.74 12.58
N GLY A 60 -11.36 -2.55 11.30
CA GLY A 60 -12.03 -3.26 10.23
C GLY A 60 -11.65 -4.75 10.24
N PRO A 61 -12.30 -5.56 9.41
CA PRO A 61 -11.94 -6.98 9.25
C PRO A 61 -10.45 -7.17 8.94
N ASP A 62 -9.83 -8.18 9.55
CA ASP A 62 -8.43 -8.54 9.32
C ASP A 62 -8.29 -9.40 8.06
N LEU A 63 -7.70 -8.85 7.01
CA LEU A 63 -7.55 -9.55 5.74
C LEU A 63 -6.61 -10.77 5.81
N CYS A 64 -5.78 -10.86 6.86
CA CYS A 64 -4.96 -12.04 7.14
C CYS A 64 -5.78 -13.23 7.63
N ASP A 65 -6.96 -12.99 8.23
CA ASP A 65 -7.87 -14.04 8.67
C ASP A 65 -8.65 -14.59 7.48
N VAL A 66 -8.61 -15.90 7.28
CA VAL A 66 -9.33 -16.61 6.21
C VAL A 66 -10.85 -16.50 6.36
N HIS A 67 -11.34 -16.31 7.58
CA HIS A 67 -12.76 -16.19 7.90
C HIS A 67 -13.27 -14.74 7.92
N ALA A 68 -12.42 -13.76 7.61
CA ALA A 68 -12.83 -12.37 7.54
C ALA A 68 -13.92 -12.14 6.46
N ASP A 69 -14.94 -11.36 6.83
CA ASP A 69 -16.00 -10.94 5.92
C ASP A 69 -15.46 -9.87 4.95
N LEU A 70 -15.04 -10.30 3.76
CA LEU A 70 -14.57 -9.41 2.72
C LEU A 70 -15.69 -8.51 2.15
N GLY A 71 -16.95 -8.96 2.23
CA GLY A 71 -18.10 -8.15 1.83
C GLY A 71 -18.27 -6.93 2.75
N GLN A 72 -18.06 -7.12 4.05
CA GLN A 72 -18.01 -6.00 5.01
C GLN A 72 -16.91 -4.99 4.64
N VAL A 73 -15.72 -5.46 4.24
CA VAL A 73 -14.61 -4.59 3.85
C VAL A 73 -14.96 -3.79 2.58
N VAL A 74 -15.59 -4.44 1.60
CA VAL A 74 -16.08 -3.77 0.39
C VAL A 74 -17.08 -2.68 0.74
N ASN A 75 -18.03 -2.96 1.65
CA ASN A 75 -19.00 -1.97 2.10
C ASN A 75 -18.33 -0.79 2.81
N LEU A 76 -17.38 -1.06 3.72
CA LEU A 76 -16.61 -0.01 4.41
C LEU A 76 -15.79 0.87 3.46
N LEU A 77 -15.26 0.28 2.38
CA LEU A 77 -14.52 1.01 1.36
C LEU A 77 -15.45 1.91 0.53
N LEU A 78 -16.62 1.40 0.12
CA LEU A 78 -17.61 2.14 -0.67
C LEU A 78 -18.35 3.21 0.14
N SER A 79 -18.54 2.98 1.44
CA SER A 79 -19.18 3.92 2.37
C SER A 79 -18.16 4.75 3.16
N TYR A 80 -16.94 4.93 2.62
CA TYR A 80 -15.90 5.66 3.33
C TYR A 80 -16.33 7.13 3.56
N PRO A 81 -16.14 7.71 4.76
CA PRO A 81 -16.77 8.99 5.11
C PRO A 81 -16.38 10.17 4.22
N ASP A 82 -15.16 10.16 3.70
CA ASP A 82 -14.63 11.19 2.80
C ASP A 82 -14.47 10.59 1.39
N PRO A 83 -15.40 10.84 0.45
CA PRO A 83 -15.32 10.30 -0.91
C PRO A 83 -14.13 10.85 -1.70
N ASP A 84 -13.63 12.04 -1.35
CA ASP A 84 -12.46 12.68 -1.96
C ASP A 84 -11.14 12.20 -1.36
N ALA A 85 -11.18 11.28 -0.38
CA ALA A 85 -9.99 10.65 0.15
C ALA A 85 -9.28 9.84 -0.94
N ARG A 86 -7.95 9.92 -0.96
CA ARG A 86 -7.13 9.19 -1.94
C ARG A 86 -7.07 7.72 -1.58
N LEU A 87 -7.31 6.85 -2.56
CA LEU A 87 -7.35 5.40 -2.36
C LEU A 87 -6.08 4.86 -1.67
N ARG A 88 -4.90 5.36 -2.02
CA ARG A 88 -3.61 4.99 -1.38
C ARG A 88 -3.56 5.21 0.14
N ASP A 89 -4.34 6.16 0.64
CA ASP A 89 -4.37 6.58 2.03
C ASP A 89 -5.47 5.81 2.77
N VAL A 90 -6.65 5.63 2.13
CA VAL A 90 -7.73 4.76 2.61
C VAL A 90 -7.27 3.32 2.80
N LEU A 91 -6.45 2.78 1.90
CA LEU A 91 -5.85 1.45 2.02
C LEU A 91 -4.95 1.28 3.26
N LEU A 92 -4.53 2.37 3.91
CA LEU A 92 -3.80 2.30 5.17
C LEU A 92 -4.69 2.46 6.40
N ASP A 93 -5.97 2.83 6.24
CA ASP A 93 -6.90 2.94 7.35
C ASP A 93 -7.30 1.55 7.87
N GLN A 94 -6.77 1.21 9.04
CA GLN A 94 -7.04 -0.07 9.70
C GLN A 94 -8.49 -0.21 10.19
N ARG A 95 -9.30 0.87 10.13
CA ARG A 95 -10.75 0.83 10.40
C ARG A 95 -11.53 0.34 9.18
N ALA A 96 -11.02 0.56 7.97
CA ALA A 96 -11.61 0.07 6.73
C ALA A 96 -11.15 -1.37 6.43
N MET A 97 -9.84 -1.63 6.50
CA MET A 97 -9.26 -2.96 6.30
C MET A 97 -7.98 -3.15 7.11
N CYS A 98 -7.93 -4.16 7.95
CA CYS A 98 -6.76 -4.47 8.76
C CYS A 98 -5.77 -5.35 7.97
N GLY A 99 -4.47 -5.10 8.15
CA GLY A 99 -3.38 -5.88 7.57
C GLY A 99 -2.67 -5.20 6.40
N VAL A 100 -3.35 -4.30 5.67
CA VAL A 100 -2.73 -3.59 4.54
C VAL A 100 -1.74 -2.54 5.05
N GLY A 101 -0.46 -2.76 4.77
CA GLY A 101 0.65 -1.86 5.07
C GLY A 101 1.21 -1.15 3.83
N ASN A 102 2.30 -0.39 4.02
CA ASN A 102 2.90 0.41 2.94
C ASN A 102 3.35 -0.41 1.71
N VAL A 103 3.83 -1.64 1.93
CA VAL A 103 4.20 -2.53 0.81
C VAL A 103 2.94 -2.93 0.05
N TYR A 104 1.97 -3.52 0.75
CA TYR A 104 0.74 -4.03 0.13
C TYR A 104 -0.10 -2.93 -0.51
N ARG A 105 -0.14 -1.69 0.00
CA ARG A 105 -0.85 -0.62 -0.72
C ARG A 105 -0.26 -0.38 -2.12
N CYS A 106 1.07 -0.42 -2.27
CA CYS A 106 1.71 -0.19 -3.55
C CYS A 106 1.46 -1.36 -4.50
N GLU A 107 1.63 -2.58 -3.99
CA GLU A 107 1.50 -3.82 -4.75
C GLU A 107 0.05 -4.16 -5.12
N VAL A 108 -0.91 -3.86 -4.26
CA VAL A 108 -2.34 -4.02 -4.55
C VAL A 108 -2.77 -3.03 -5.62
N LEU A 109 -2.44 -1.74 -5.47
CA LEU A 109 -2.80 -0.72 -6.48
C LEU A 109 -2.18 -1.02 -7.83
N TRP A 110 -0.93 -1.51 -7.84
CA TRP A 110 -0.30 -1.98 -9.08
C TRP A 110 -1.06 -3.16 -9.66
N ALA A 111 -1.35 -4.19 -8.86
CA ALA A 111 -2.04 -5.39 -9.31
C ALA A 111 -3.48 -5.13 -9.80
N THR A 112 -4.15 -4.09 -9.31
CA THR A 112 -5.50 -3.69 -9.75
C THR A 112 -5.50 -2.58 -10.80
N GLU A 113 -4.32 -2.10 -11.20
CA GLU A 113 -4.14 -1.04 -12.22
C GLU A 113 -4.79 0.29 -11.85
N LEU A 114 -5.11 0.47 -10.57
CA LEU A 114 -5.75 1.67 -10.05
C LEU A 114 -4.69 2.70 -9.72
N SER A 115 -5.01 3.93 -10.09
CA SER A 115 -4.22 5.10 -9.74
C SER A 115 -4.14 5.26 -8.22
N PRO A 116 -2.95 5.44 -7.62
CA PRO A 116 -2.85 5.82 -6.21
C PRO A 116 -3.41 7.22 -5.91
N TRP A 117 -3.82 7.97 -6.94
CA TRP A 117 -4.49 9.26 -6.81
C TRP A 117 -5.99 9.18 -7.03
N ALA A 118 -6.53 8.02 -7.40
CA ALA A 118 -7.96 7.79 -7.46
C ALA A 118 -8.64 8.20 -6.16
N HIS A 119 -9.79 8.85 -6.29
CA HIS A 119 -10.68 9.11 -5.18
C HIS A 119 -11.41 7.82 -4.80
N VAL A 120 -11.63 7.59 -3.51
CA VAL A 120 -12.34 6.39 -3.07
C VAL A 120 -13.81 6.40 -3.53
N GLY A 121 -14.40 7.59 -3.64
CA GLY A 121 -15.76 7.79 -4.15
C GLY A 121 -15.94 7.43 -5.63
N ASP A 122 -14.86 7.39 -6.41
CA ASP A 122 -14.92 7.00 -7.83
C ASP A 122 -14.95 5.48 -8.05
N LEU A 123 -14.74 4.69 -6.98
CA LEU A 123 -14.72 3.23 -7.09
C LEU A 123 -16.10 2.68 -7.39
N SER A 124 -16.20 1.88 -8.46
CA SER A 124 -17.35 1.00 -8.63
C SER A 124 -17.32 -0.13 -7.60
N HIS A 125 -18.47 -0.78 -7.37
CA HIS A 125 -18.52 -1.99 -6.54
C HIS A 125 -17.54 -3.07 -7.03
N ARG A 126 -17.39 -3.21 -8.36
CA ARG A 126 -16.44 -4.15 -8.98
C ARG A 126 -14.99 -3.79 -8.63
N ASP A 127 -14.64 -2.51 -8.63
CA ASP A 127 -13.29 -2.07 -8.28
C ASP A 127 -12.99 -2.32 -6.80
N ALA A 128 -13.95 -2.02 -5.91
CA ALA A 128 -13.82 -2.31 -4.49
C ALA A 128 -13.62 -3.82 -4.22
N VAL A 129 -14.43 -4.68 -4.86
CA VAL A 129 -14.28 -6.15 -4.78
C VAL A 129 -12.91 -6.60 -5.29
N LEU A 130 -12.43 -6.04 -6.40
CA LEU A 130 -11.12 -6.38 -6.96
C LEU A 130 -9.97 -6.01 -6.00
N VAL A 131 -10.01 -4.81 -5.43
CA VAL A 131 -9.01 -4.31 -4.46
C VAL A 131 -8.97 -5.17 -3.21
N VAL A 132 -10.13 -5.41 -2.59
CA VAL A 132 -10.22 -6.17 -1.34
C VAL A 132 -9.76 -7.61 -1.51
N ASN A 133 -10.21 -8.30 -2.57
CA ASN A 133 -9.78 -9.67 -2.84
C ASN A 133 -8.29 -9.75 -3.17
N THR A 134 -7.75 -8.78 -3.91
CA THR A 134 -6.33 -8.73 -4.24
C THR A 134 -5.48 -8.52 -2.98
N ALA A 135 -5.90 -7.62 -2.09
CA ALA A 135 -5.25 -7.38 -0.81
C ALA A 135 -5.25 -8.62 0.08
N ALA A 136 -6.41 -9.25 0.28
CA ALA A 136 -6.54 -10.47 1.08
C ALA A 136 -5.67 -11.61 0.52
N ARG A 137 -5.70 -11.83 -0.79
CA ARG A 137 -4.87 -12.86 -1.44
C ARG A 137 -3.38 -12.61 -1.23
N GLN A 138 -2.90 -11.38 -1.49
CA GLN A 138 -1.48 -11.05 -1.32
C GLN A 138 -1.04 -11.15 0.15
N LEU A 139 -1.87 -10.73 1.10
CA LEU A 139 -1.57 -10.84 2.53
C LEU A 139 -1.47 -12.29 2.97
N ARG A 140 -2.50 -13.09 2.68
CA ARG A 140 -2.60 -14.51 3.07
C ARG A 140 -1.47 -15.34 2.47
N ALA A 141 -1.14 -15.12 1.20
CA ALA A 141 -0.05 -15.81 0.51
C ALA A 141 1.33 -15.54 1.14
N ASN A 142 1.47 -14.50 1.97
CA ASN A 142 2.75 -14.06 2.53
C ASN A 142 2.83 -14.18 4.06
N LEU A 143 1.88 -14.83 4.71
CA LEU A 143 1.85 -14.98 6.18
C LEU A 143 3.01 -15.78 6.74
N HIS A 144 3.48 -16.79 5.99
CA HIS A 144 4.49 -17.75 6.44
C HIS A 144 5.84 -17.57 5.77
N HIS A 145 6.01 -16.51 4.97
CA HIS A 145 7.25 -16.26 4.23
C HIS A 145 7.98 -15.04 4.79
N ALA A 146 9.27 -15.20 5.11
CA ALA A 146 10.11 -14.10 5.58
C ALA A 146 10.27 -13.00 4.52
N ARG A 147 10.23 -13.40 3.23
CA ARG A 147 10.27 -12.50 2.08
C ARG A 147 8.87 -12.41 1.47
N ARG A 148 8.43 -11.18 1.20
CA ARG A 148 7.16 -10.91 0.54
C ARG A 148 7.29 -11.11 -0.97
N VAL A 149 6.36 -11.84 -1.55
CA VAL A 149 6.21 -12.07 -2.99
C VAL A 149 4.77 -11.76 -3.39
N THR A 150 4.61 -10.78 -4.26
CA THR A 150 3.34 -10.37 -4.87
C THR A 150 3.30 -10.69 -6.36
N VAL A 151 4.48 -10.91 -6.98
CA VAL A 151 4.65 -11.37 -8.37
C VAL A 151 5.82 -12.35 -8.44
N ASP A 152 5.57 -13.57 -8.92
CA ASP A 152 6.55 -14.67 -8.88
C ASP A 152 7.76 -14.44 -9.79
N ASP A 153 7.53 -13.97 -11.03
CA ASP A 153 8.58 -13.80 -12.05
C ASP A 153 9.36 -12.47 -11.94
N VAL A 154 9.15 -11.73 -10.85
CA VAL A 154 9.80 -10.45 -10.64
C VAL A 154 10.99 -10.60 -9.69
N PRO A 155 12.21 -10.17 -10.07
CA PRO A 155 13.32 -10.09 -9.15
C PRO A 155 12.97 -9.23 -7.94
N GLY A 156 13.17 -9.74 -6.73
CA GLY A 156 12.68 -9.08 -5.50
C GLY A 156 11.27 -9.51 -5.06
N GLY A 157 10.49 -10.12 -5.95
CA GLY A 157 9.12 -10.60 -5.70
C GLY A 157 8.06 -9.49 -5.64
N LEU A 158 8.47 -8.22 -5.77
CA LEU A 158 7.60 -7.05 -5.65
C LEU A 158 7.57 -6.29 -6.97
N ALA A 159 6.38 -5.95 -7.45
CA ALA A 159 6.21 -5.32 -8.75
C ALA A 159 6.77 -3.90 -8.80
N VAL A 160 6.47 -3.08 -7.78
CA VAL A 160 6.80 -1.65 -7.76
C VAL A 160 7.54 -1.23 -6.49
N TYR A 161 7.27 -1.87 -5.35
CA TYR A 161 7.81 -1.42 -4.08
C TYR A 161 9.33 -1.53 -4.01
N GLY A 162 10.00 -0.41 -3.73
CA GLY A 162 11.47 -0.35 -3.66
C GLY A 162 12.15 -0.39 -5.03
N ARG A 163 11.41 -0.21 -6.12
CA ARG A 163 11.91 -0.32 -7.51
C ARG A 163 11.93 1.00 -8.27
N ASN A 164 12.04 2.12 -7.55
CA ASN A 164 12.15 3.46 -8.16
C ASN A 164 13.23 3.51 -9.24
N GLY A 165 12.91 4.09 -10.39
CA GLY A 165 13.82 4.22 -11.53
C GLY A 165 14.01 2.93 -12.35
N GLN A 166 13.37 1.82 -11.96
CA GLN A 166 13.37 0.59 -12.75
C GLN A 166 12.13 0.53 -13.66
N GLY A 167 12.23 -0.24 -14.75
CA GLY A 167 11.11 -0.50 -15.64
C GLY A 167 10.03 -1.36 -14.96
N CYS A 168 8.78 -0.95 -15.14
CA CYS A 168 7.60 -1.69 -14.68
C CYS A 168 7.56 -3.09 -15.33
N PRO A 169 7.31 -4.16 -14.55
CA PRO A 169 7.25 -5.51 -15.12
C PRO A 169 6.03 -5.75 -16.03
N ARG A 170 5.03 -4.86 -16.02
CA ARG A 170 3.85 -4.94 -16.90
C ARG A 170 4.03 -4.17 -18.21
N CYS A 171 4.47 -2.91 -18.14
CA CYS A 171 4.44 -1.98 -19.28
C CYS A 171 5.79 -1.30 -19.57
N HIS A 172 6.85 -1.68 -18.86
CA HIS A 172 8.22 -1.16 -19.00
C HIS A 172 8.45 0.33 -18.71
N ASP A 173 7.40 1.10 -18.43
CA ASP A 173 7.53 2.49 -18.00
C ASP A 173 8.24 2.62 -16.63
N THR A 174 8.83 3.78 -16.37
CA THR A 174 9.67 4.02 -15.19
C THR A 174 8.83 4.09 -13.92
N ILE A 175 9.15 3.26 -12.93
CA ILE A 175 8.50 3.29 -11.62
C ILE A 175 8.91 4.57 -10.89
N GLU A 176 7.91 5.35 -10.48
CA GLU A 176 8.08 6.59 -9.73
C GLU A 176 7.96 6.38 -8.23
N VAL A 177 8.49 7.33 -7.46
CA VAL A 177 8.39 7.37 -6.00
C VAL A 177 8.03 8.77 -5.50
N ARG A 178 7.16 8.83 -4.49
CA ARG A 178 6.81 10.09 -3.82
C ARG A 178 6.52 9.86 -2.34
N ARG A 179 6.88 10.84 -1.49
CA ARG A 179 6.42 10.87 -0.10
C ARG A 179 4.98 11.37 -0.05
N VAL A 180 4.08 10.59 0.53
CA VAL A 180 2.65 10.89 0.58
C VAL A 180 2.06 10.59 1.95
N GLY A 181 0.94 11.24 2.24
CA GLY A 181 0.19 11.10 3.48
C GLY A 181 0.86 11.76 4.69
N GLU A 182 0.15 11.76 5.82
CA GLU A 182 0.56 12.43 7.07
C GLU A 182 1.93 11.96 7.59
N HIS A 183 2.26 10.69 7.38
CA HIS A 183 3.52 10.09 7.84
C HIS A 183 4.64 10.09 6.79
N ALA A 184 4.48 10.83 5.68
CA ALA A 184 5.46 10.97 4.60
C ALA A 184 6.06 9.63 4.11
N ARG A 185 5.22 8.59 4.05
CA ARG A 185 5.62 7.25 3.63
C ARG A 185 5.88 7.24 2.13
N LEU A 186 6.96 6.59 1.71
CA LEU A 186 7.25 6.42 0.29
C LEU A 186 6.17 5.54 -0.35
N LEU A 187 5.55 6.10 -1.39
CA LEU A 187 4.65 5.42 -2.31
C LEU A 187 5.42 5.15 -3.60
N TYR A 188 5.35 3.90 -4.07
CA TYR A 188 5.91 3.48 -5.35
C TYR A 188 4.75 3.09 -6.26
N TRP A 189 4.80 3.51 -7.52
CA TRP A 189 3.77 3.16 -8.51
C TRP A 189 4.36 3.27 -9.92
N CYS A 190 3.66 2.70 -10.90
CA CYS A 190 3.98 2.89 -12.32
C CYS A 190 2.98 3.87 -12.97
N PRO A 191 3.43 5.03 -13.49
CA PRO A 191 2.55 6.01 -14.13
C PRO A 191 1.95 5.48 -15.44
N GLY A 192 2.65 4.61 -16.17
CA GLY A 192 2.17 4.08 -17.44
C GLY A 192 1.01 3.08 -17.36
N CYS A 193 0.88 2.31 -16.26
CA CYS A 193 -0.18 1.29 -16.14
C CYS A 193 -1.12 1.46 -14.95
N GLN A 194 -0.88 2.41 -14.04
CA GLN A 194 -1.80 2.73 -12.94
C GLN A 194 -2.57 4.02 -13.23
N VAL A 195 -3.32 4.01 -14.32
CA VAL A 195 -4.01 5.19 -14.89
C VAL A 195 -5.52 5.20 -14.65
N ARG A 196 -6.10 4.06 -14.25
CA ARG A 196 -7.54 3.96 -14.04
C ARG A 196 -7.97 4.82 -12.86
N LEU A 197 -9.02 5.62 -13.09
CA LEU A 197 -9.55 6.60 -12.13
C LEU A 197 -8.53 7.65 -11.70
N ASP A 198 -7.53 7.96 -12.54
CA ASP A 198 -6.57 9.01 -12.20
C ASP A 198 -7.14 10.40 -12.50
N PRO A 199 -7.45 11.22 -11.48
CA PRO A 199 -7.98 12.56 -11.71
C PRO A 199 -6.95 13.50 -12.36
N ARG A 200 -5.66 13.18 -12.31
CA ARG A 200 -4.61 13.98 -12.95
C ARG A 200 -4.60 13.83 -14.47
N LEU A 201 -5.30 12.81 -15.00
CA LEU A 201 -5.48 12.59 -16.44
C LEU A 201 -6.80 13.14 -16.96
N ALA A 202 -7.72 13.56 -16.07
CA ALA A 202 -9.00 14.14 -16.46
C ALA A 202 -8.85 15.55 -17.07
N ASP A 203 -7.73 16.23 -16.78
CA ASP A 203 -7.39 17.55 -17.30
C ASP A 203 -6.40 17.42 -18.48
N ASP A 204 -6.84 16.81 -19.59
CA ASP A 204 -6.09 16.80 -20.85
C ASP A 204 -6.41 18.04 -21.70
N THR A 205 -6.52 19.22 -21.07
CA THR A 205 -6.31 20.48 -21.80
C THR A 205 -4.81 20.77 -21.90
N ARG A 206 -4.03 19.80 -22.39
CA ARG A 206 -2.63 20.10 -22.74
C ARG A 206 -2.68 21.17 -23.81
N GLU A 207 -2.27 22.38 -23.44
CA GLU A 207 -2.04 23.47 -24.38
C GLU A 207 -1.06 22.95 -25.43
N MET A 208 -1.58 22.68 -26.62
CA MET A 208 -0.78 22.19 -27.72
C MET A 208 0.19 23.30 -28.09
N ASP A 209 1.50 23.00 -28.06
CA ASP A 209 2.52 23.97 -28.40
C ASP A 209 2.17 24.62 -29.76
N PRO A 210 1.85 25.92 -29.79
CA PRO A 210 1.48 26.60 -31.02
C PRO A 210 2.70 26.79 -31.94
N HIS A 211 3.89 26.38 -31.49
CA HIS A 211 5.11 26.51 -32.26
C HIS A 211 5.02 25.75 -33.59
N PRO A 212 5.37 26.38 -34.73
CA PRO A 212 5.28 25.77 -36.06
C PRO A 212 6.04 24.45 -36.20
N ALA A 213 7.06 24.22 -35.38
CA ALA A 213 7.82 22.96 -35.37
C ALA A 213 6.97 21.74 -34.96
N ALA A 214 6.04 21.90 -34.01
CA ALA A 214 5.14 20.82 -33.62
C ALA A 214 4.22 20.43 -34.77
N SER A 215 3.66 21.42 -35.48
CA SER A 215 2.85 21.21 -36.68
C SER A 215 3.63 20.55 -37.81
N LYS A 216 4.90 20.97 -38.01
CA LYS A 216 5.79 20.37 -39.01
C LYS A 216 6.10 18.91 -38.70
N TYR A 217 6.44 18.59 -37.45
CA TYR A 217 6.67 17.22 -37.01
C TYR A 217 5.43 16.34 -37.26
N LEU A 218 4.24 16.83 -36.91
CA LEU A 218 2.99 16.11 -37.13
C LEU A 218 2.68 15.88 -38.63
N ALA A 219 3.00 16.85 -39.50
CA ALA A 219 2.84 16.74 -40.95
C ALA A 219 3.86 15.78 -41.60
N ASP A 220 5.02 15.61 -40.96
CA ASP A 220 6.08 14.70 -41.41
C ASP A 220 5.88 13.25 -40.94
N LEU A 221 4.84 12.97 -40.14
CA LEU A 221 4.52 11.63 -39.68
C LEU A 221 4.14 10.71 -40.86
N PRO A 222 4.75 9.52 -40.97
CA PRO A 222 4.65 8.68 -42.17
C PRO A 222 3.24 8.27 -42.57
N TRP A 223 2.31 8.18 -41.61
CA TRP A 223 0.92 7.77 -41.85
C TRP A 223 0.01 8.90 -42.34
N ARG A 224 0.32 10.18 -42.10
CA ARG A 224 -0.47 11.30 -42.65
C ARG A 224 -0.17 11.59 -44.12
N ARG A 225 0.98 11.10 -44.61
CA ARG A 225 1.36 11.19 -46.02
C ARG A 225 0.66 10.12 -46.88
N ALA A 226 0.13 9.07 -46.27
CA ALA A 226 -0.57 7.98 -46.97
C ALA A 226 -2.00 8.36 -47.40
N ASP A 227 -2.62 9.35 -46.77
CA ASP A 227 -4.00 9.79 -47.06
C ASP A 227 -4.08 10.90 -48.14
N ALA A 228 -2.94 11.28 -48.74
CA ALA A 228 -2.83 12.37 -49.71
C ALA A 228 -2.50 11.90 -51.15
N GLY A 229 -2.69 10.60 -51.45
CA GLY A 229 -2.42 9.98 -52.75
C GLY A 229 -3.65 9.31 -53.35
#